data_AF-A0A0M0W740-F1
#
_entry.id   AF-A0A0M0W740-F1
#
_cell.length_a   1.000
_cell.length_b   1.000
_cell.length_c   1.000
_cell.angle_alpha   90.00
_cell.angle_beta   90.00
_cell.angle_gamma   90.00
#
_symmetry.space_group_name_H-M   'P 1'
#
loop_
_entity.id
_entity.type
_entity.pdbx_description
1 polymer ?
#
loop_
_entity_poly.entity_id
_entity_poly.type
_entity_poly.pdbx_seq_one_letter_code
_entity_poly.pdbx_strand_id
1 'polypeptide(L)' 'MKKDDIIIYACVIIGAGVGLIFDYAFPGVLIGLGIGYVLKILFFNHTNE' A
#
# COMPACT_ATOMS: atom_id res chain seq x y z
N MET A 1 -6.67 -2.17 -15.81
CA MET A 1 -6.75 -1.60 -14.44
C MET A 1 -7.72 -2.44 -13.65
N LYS A 2 -7.23 -3.45 -12.92
CA LYS A 2 -8.09 -4.29 -12.08
C LYS A 2 -8.37 -3.52 -10.78
N LYS A 3 -9.60 -3.58 -10.29
CA LYS A 3 -10.01 -2.88 -9.07
C LYS A 3 -9.16 -3.28 -7.86
N ASP A 4 -8.55 -4.46 -7.89
CA ASP A 4 -7.71 -4.99 -6.81
C ASP A 4 -6.44 -4.18 -6.52
N ASP A 5 -5.91 -3.46 -7.51
CA ASP A 5 -4.71 -2.64 -7.34
C ASP A 5 -5.01 -1.29 -6.63
N ILE A 6 -6.31 -0.96 -6.43
CA ILE A 6 -6.72 0.28 -5.77
C ILE A 6 -6.26 0.33 -4.31
N ILE A 7 -6.19 -0.84 -3.66
CA ILE A 7 -5.71 -0.97 -2.27
C ILE A 7 -4.24 -0.59 -2.19
N ILE A 8 -3.43 -1.06 -3.13
CA ILE A 8 -2.00 -0.72 -3.19
C ILE A 8 -1.85 0.77 -3.44
N TYR A 9 -2.61 1.34 -4.38
CA TYR A 9 -2.55 2.77 -4.70
C TYR A 9 -2.88 3.66 -3.49
N ALA A 10 -3.93 3.32 -2.74
CA ALA A 10 -4.31 4.02 -1.52
C ALA A 10 -3.21 3.94 -0.45
N CYS A 11 -2.64 2.74 -0.24
CA CYS A 11 -1.58 2.52 0.73
C CYS A 11 -0.29 3.28 0.38
N VAL A 12 0.06 3.34 -0.91
CA VAL A 12 1.21 4.11 -1.41
C VAL A 12 1.01 5.61 -1.20
N ILE A 13 -0.19 6.16 -1.48
CA ILE A 13 -0.48 7.58 -1.28
C ILE A 13 -0.40 7.96 0.20
N ILE A 14 -0.94 7.13 1.09
CA ILE A 14 -0.85 7.35 2.55
C ILE A 14 0.59 7.25 3.02
N GLY A 15 1.33 6.22 2.58
CA GLY A 15 2.75 6.05 2.91
C GLY A 15 3.63 7.20 2.42
N ALA A 16 3.34 7.73 1.23
CA ALA A 16 3.99 8.93 0.70
C ALA A 16 3.67 10.16 1.55
N GLY A 17 2.40 10.36 1.92
CA GLY A 17 1.95 11.47 2.74
C GLY A 17 2.59 11.47 4.14
N VAL A 18 2.64 10.30 4.79
CA VAL A 18 3.33 10.13 6.08
C VAL A 18 4.83 10.32 5.91
N GLY A 19 5.45 9.71 4.89
CA GLY A 19 6.87 9.89 4.62
C GLY A 19 7.28 11.34 4.38
N LEU A 20 6.43 12.12 3.72
CA LEU A 20 6.65 13.55 3.49
C LEU A 20 6.69 14.34 4.80
N ILE A 21 5.84 14.00 5.77
CA ILE A 21 5.79 14.66 7.09
C ILE A 21 7.09 14.45 7.87
N PHE A 22 7.75 13.31 7.67
CA PHE A 22 9.00 12.97 8.34
C PHE A 22 10.26 13.36 7.54
N ASP A 23 10.14 14.11 6.43
CA ASP A 23 11.25 14.38 5.48
C ASP A 23 11.89 13.12 4.86
N TYR A 24 11.22 11.98 5.00
CA TYR A 24 11.64 10.67 4.50
C TYR A 24 10.56 10.10 3.57
N ALA A 25 10.25 10.86 2.51
CA ALA A 25 9.21 10.51 1.54
C ALA A 25 9.49 9.16 0.85
N PHE A 26 10.73 8.92 0.43
CA PHE A 26 11.12 7.71 -0.29
C PHE A 26 10.88 6.41 0.50
N PRO A 27 11.38 6.27 1.75
CA PRO A 27 11.07 5.09 2.56
C PRO A 27 9.59 5.00 2.97
N GLY A 28 8.88 6.13 3.15
CA GLY A 28 7.43 6.10 3.41
C GLY A 28 6.61 5.49 2.26
N VAL A 29 6.95 5.85 1.02
CA VAL A 29 6.37 5.24 -0.20
C VAL A 29 6.64 3.73 -0.25
N LEU A 30 7.86 3.30 0.06
CA LEU A 30 8.25 1.89 0.06
C LEU A 30 7.50 1.08 1.13
N ILE A 31 7.33 1.65 2.33
CA ILE A 31 6.52 1.04 3.40
C ILE A 31 5.07 0.93 2.95
N GLY A 32 4.50 1.98 2.36
CA GLY A 32 3.13 1.97 1.81
C GLY A 32 2.95 0.92 0.71
N LEU A 33 3.92 0.77 -0.19
CA LEU A 33 3.90 -0.26 -1.22
C LEU A 33 3.94 -1.67 -0.62
N GLY A 34 4.84 -1.90 0.35
CA GLY A 34 4.96 -3.18 1.06
C GLY A 34 3.67 -3.58 1.78
N ILE A 35 3.09 -2.66 2.55
CA ILE A 35 1.82 -2.88 3.26
C ILE A 35 0.68 -3.12 2.26
N GLY A 36 0.62 -2.35 1.16
CA GLY A 36 -0.38 -2.52 0.12
C GLY A 36 -0.34 -3.92 -0.51
N TYR A 37 0.84 -4.48 -0.77
CA TYR A 37 0.98 -5.85 -1.27
C TYR A 37 0.62 -6.91 -0.23
N VAL A 38 1.02 -6.74 1.03
CA VAL A 38 0.63 -7.65 2.12
C VAL A 38 -0.88 -7.67 2.30
N LEU A 39 -1.53 -6.50 2.31
CA LEU A 39 -2.99 -6.39 2.37
C LEU A 39 -3.65 -7.02 1.16
N LYS A 40 -3.14 -6.79 -0.06
CA LYS A 40 -3.66 -7.43 -1.26
C LYS A 40 -3.58 -8.95 -1.15
N ILE A 41 -2.45 -9.50 -0.71
CA ILE A 41 -2.27 -10.94 -0.52
C ILE A 41 -3.24 -11.46 0.55
N LEU A 42 -3.35 -10.79 1.69
CA LEU A 42 -4.25 -11.17 2.78
C LEU A 42 -5.72 -11.16 2.34
N PHE A 43 -6.17 -10.11 1.66
CA PHE A 43 -7.55 -9.97 1.19
C PHE A 43 -7.88 -10.92 0.03
N PHE A 44 -6.93 -11.14 -0.88
CA PHE A 44 -7.09 -12.08 -1.99
C PHE A 44 -7.03 -13.54 -1.54
N ASN A 45 -6.27 -13.84 -0.48
CA ASN A 45 -6.28 -15.15 0.15
C ASN A 45 -7.60 -15.41 0.88
N HIS A 46 -8.19 -14.39 1.52
CA HIS A 46 -9.47 -14.50 2.22
C HIS A 46 -10.68 -14.70 1.27
N THR A 47 -10.58 -14.41 -0.03
CA THR A 47 -11.66 -14.70 -0.99
C THR A 47 -11.66 -16.14 -1.52
N ASN A 48 -10.69 -16.97 -1.08
CA ASN A 48 -10.56 -18.39 -1.44
C ASN A 48 -10.85 -19.33 -0.23
N GLU A 49 -11.63 -18.88 0.76
CA GLU A 49 -12.21 -19.74 1.81
C GLU A 49 -13.74 -19.77 1.69
#